data_AF-A0A7C7P8X7-F1
#
_entry.id   AF-A0A7C7P8X7-F1
#
_cell.length_a   1.000
_cell.length_b   1.000
_cell.length_c   1.000
_cell.angle_alpha   90.00
_cell.angle_beta   90.00
_cell.angle_gamma   90.00
#
_symmetry.space_group_name_H-M   'P 1'
#
loop_
_entity.id
_entity.type
_entity.pdbx_description
1 polymer ?
#
loop_
_entity_poly.entity_id
_entity_poly.type
_entity_poly.pdbx_seq_one_letter_code
_entity_poly.pdbx_strand_id
1 'polypeptide(L)'
;MNNSPILVTGSHRSGTTWVGKMMSLTDEVQYVYECFHPNGILRKKRIFDIWFKYLTTETEPFASELKRIFNYNYTFAEAYSLMDIDGKFNLRNTPERIEFYQACKRIQRNGIAPIPLLKDPITLLSVPWLVKQFSIRPVILIRHPAAFVSSLVRLNWRFDFSNFLEQEPLMIDHLHTFADEMKSGYKDNPVKEAALLWNCLHYVIHAYKNSQKEWIFKRHEDLSSDPVREFNGLYDSLGLTFST
;
A
#
# COMPACT_ATOMS: atom_id res chain seq x y z
N MET A 1 21.53 -8.79 9.59
CA MET A 1 20.46 -8.71 8.56
C MET A 1 19.74 -7.38 8.74
N ASN A 2 19.29 -6.75 7.65
CA ASN A 2 18.58 -5.48 7.73
C ASN A 2 17.12 -5.75 8.17
N ASN A 3 16.76 -5.36 9.38
CA ASN A 3 15.42 -5.56 9.93
C ASN A 3 14.44 -4.43 9.58
N SER A 4 14.81 -3.52 8.67
CA SER A 4 13.91 -2.50 8.14
C SER A 4 12.65 -3.13 7.54
N PRO A 5 11.45 -2.61 7.87
CA PRO A 5 10.20 -3.07 7.28
C PRO A 5 10.23 -2.97 5.76
N ILE A 6 9.42 -3.79 5.10
CA ILE A 6 9.23 -3.79 3.65
C ILE A 6 7.88 -3.15 3.34
N LEU A 7 7.81 -2.37 2.27
CA LEU A 7 6.57 -1.81 1.76
C LEU A 7 6.28 -2.38 0.38
N VAL A 8 5.18 -3.11 0.20
CA VAL A 8 4.65 -3.47 -1.12
C VAL A 8 3.50 -2.52 -1.46
N THR A 9 3.76 -1.63 -2.41
CA THR A 9 2.84 -0.57 -2.83
C THR A 9 2.86 -0.40 -4.35
N GLY A 10 2.22 0.63 -4.87
CA GLY A 10 2.02 0.86 -6.30
C GLY A 10 0.59 1.30 -6.57
N SER A 11 0.26 1.49 -7.84
CA SER A 11 -1.14 1.76 -8.19
C SER A 11 -2.03 0.60 -7.71
N HIS A 12 -3.22 0.89 -7.18
CA HIS A 12 -4.17 -0.17 -6.89
C HIS A 12 -4.44 -0.98 -8.18
N ARG A 13 -4.84 -2.24 -8.06
CA ARG A 13 -4.92 -3.16 -9.22
C ARG A 13 -3.60 -3.47 -9.92
N SER A 14 -2.43 -3.12 -9.38
CA SER A 14 -1.12 -3.58 -9.90
C SER A 14 -0.65 -4.94 -9.37
N GLY A 15 -1.51 -5.68 -8.67
CA GLY A 15 -1.17 -6.99 -8.10
C GLY A 15 -0.44 -6.93 -6.76
N THR A 16 -0.47 -5.79 -6.05
CA THR A 16 0.18 -5.62 -4.73
C THR A 16 -0.20 -6.69 -3.72
N THR A 17 -1.46 -7.16 -3.70
CA THR A 17 -1.88 -8.25 -2.79
C THR A 17 -1.18 -9.55 -3.13
N TRP A 18 -1.09 -9.91 -4.42
CA TRP A 18 -0.43 -11.14 -4.85
C TRP A 18 1.06 -11.11 -4.51
N VAL A 19 1.75 -10.03 -4.86
CA VAL A 19 3.17 -9.86 -4.55
C VAL A 19 3.43 -9.87 -3.05
N GLY A 20 2.64 -9.12 -2.26
CA GLY A 20 2.79 -9.08 -0.81
C GLY A 20 2.60 -10.45 -0.15
N LYS A 21 1.62 -11.25 -0.62
CA LYS A 21 1.40 -12.61 -0.13
C LYS A 21 2.53 -13.56 -0.54
N MET A 22 3.01 -13.49 -1.78
CA MET A 22 4.16 -14.29 -2.23
C MET A 22 5.40 -14.00 -1.40
N MET A 23 5.72 -12.72 -1.17
CA MET A 23 6.86 -12.29 -0.34
C MET A 23 6.75 -12.69 1.13
N SER A 24 5.55 -13.06 1.60
CA SER A 24 5.29 -13.43 2.99
C SER A 24 5.16 -14.95 3.18
N LEU A 25 5.57 -15.75 2.19
CA LEU A 25 5.64 -17.20 2.31
C LEU A 25 6.84 -17.68 3.13
N THR A 26 7.86 -16.83 3.31
CA THR A 26 9.00 -17.10 4.20
C THR A 26 8.66 -16.73 5.65
N ASP A 27 9.21 -17.47 6.62
CA ASP A 27 9.09 -17.15 8.05
C ASP A 27 9.90 -15.88 8.44
N GLU A 28 10.75 -15.36 7.55
CA GLU A 28 11.51 -14.12 7.77
C GLU A 28 10.64 -12.87 7.71
N VAL A 29 9.42 -12.97 7.16
CA VAL A 29 8.54 -11.84 6.88
C VAL A 29 7.16 -12.07 7.48
N GLN A 30 6.58 -11.04 8.09
CA GLN A 30 5.18 -11.06 8.52
C GLN A 30 4.38 -10.04 7.72
N TYR A 31 3.38 -10.54 6.99
CA TYR A 31 2.43 -9.74 6.24
C TYR A 31 1.59 -8.84 7.16
N VAL A 32 1.45 -7.56 6.77
CA VAL A 32 0.62 -6.54 7.43
C VAL A 32 -0.35 -5.96 6.39
N TYR A 33 -1.64 -6.13 6.63
CA TYR A 33 -2.71 -5.76 5.68
C TYR A 33 -3.09 -4.27 5.77
N GLU A 34 -2.71 -3.49 4.76
CA GLU A 34 -3.26 -2.15 4.42
C GLU A 34 -3.53 -1.20 5.60
N CYS A 35 -2.50 -0.55 6.15
CA CYS A 35 -2.65 0.38 7.28
C CYS A 35 -3.32 1.73 6.93
N PHE A 36 -3.30 2.17 5.68
CA PHE A 36 -3.96 3.40 5.21
C PHE A 36 -5.40 3.13 4.77
N HIS A 37 -5.73 1.89 4.43
CA HIS A 37 -7.07 1.54 3.99
C HIS A 37 -8.06 1.67 5.15
N PRO A 38 -9.20 2.38 4.99
CA PRO A 38 -10.18 2.59 6.07
C PRO A 38 -10.67 1.29 6.71
N ASN A 39 -10.73 0.23 5.92
CA ASN A 39 -11.11 -1.12 6.34
C ASN A 39 -9.93 -2.09 6.65
N GLY A 40 -8.71 -1.60 6.78
CA GLY A 40 -7.51 -2.41 7.03
C GLY A 40 -7.16 -2.61 8.50
N ILE A 41 -5.87 -2.85 8.80
CA ILE A 41 -5.39 -3.16 10.17
C ILE A 41 -5.69 -2.02 11.17
N LEU A 42 -5.54 -0.76 10.74
CA LEU A 42 -5.75 0.42 11.58
C LEU A 42 -7.19 0.97 11.55
N ARG A 43 -8.15 0.23 11.01
CA ARG A 43 -9.57 0.64 10.91
C ARG A 43 -10.14 1.27 12.17
N LYS A 44 -9.87 0.67 13.33
CA LYS A 44 -10.40 1.14 14.62
C LYS A 44 -9.90 2.54 15.00
N LYS A 45 -8.72 2.93 14.52
CA LYS A 45 -8.07 4.21 14.83
C LYS A 45 -8.60 5.37 14.00
N ARG A 46 -9.17 5.08 12.81
CA ARG A 46 -9.77 6.08 11.91
C ARG A 46 -8.84 7.29 11.68
N ILE A 47 -7.60 7.01 11.33
CA ILE A 47 -6.56 8.05 11.26
C ILE A 47 -6.74 8.93 10.02
N PHE A 48 -7.25 8.35 8.93
CA PHE A 48 -7.48 9.06 7.68
C PHE A 48 -8.88 8.77 7.14
N ASP A 49 -9.53 9.83 6.67
CA ASP A 49 -10.84 9.79 5.99
C ASP A 49 -10.72 10.06 4.47
N ILE A 50 -9.49 10.14 3.96
CA ILE A 50 -9.17 10.44 2.56
C ILE A 50 -8.34 9.33 1.94
N TRP A 51 -8.62 9.00 0.68
CA TRP A 51 -7.84 8.04 -0.09
C TRP A 51 -6.51 8.65 -0.52
N PHE A 52 -5.46 7.84 -0.48
CA PHE A 52 -4.09 8.21 -0.81
C PHE A 52 -3.62 9.43 -0.03
N LYS A 53 -3.85 9.43 1.29
CA LYS A 53 -3.34 10.47 2.16
C LYS A 53 -1.84 10.67 1.91
N TYR A 54 -1.47 11.88 1.54
CA TYR A 54 -0.09 12.33 1.36
C TYR A 54 0.43 12.82 2.71
N LEU A 55 1.45 12.14 3.23
CA LEU A 55 2.04 12.43 4.53
C LEU A 55 3.19 13.42 4.40
N THR A 56 3.08 14.52 5.16
CA THR A 56 4.15 15.49 5.39
C THR A 56 4.61 15.41 6.86
N THR A 57 5.35 16.40 7.35
CA THR A 57 5.97 16.41 8.69
C THR A 57 4.98 16.27 9.86
N GLU A 58 3.72 16.68 9.73
CA GLU A 58 2.75 16.69 10.83
C GLU A 58 1.85 15.45 10.84
N THR A 59 2.41 14.28 11.16
CA THR A 59 1.65 13.00 11.15
C THR A 59 2.03 12.06 12.31
N GLU A 60 2.43 12.63 13.45
CA GLU A 60 2.85 11.89 14.66
C GLU A 60 1.85 10.82 15.15
N PRO A 61 0.52 11.05 15.20
CA PRO A 61 -0.42 10.02 15.60
C PRO A 61 -0.36 8.77 14.70
N PHE A 62 -0.17 8.96 13.39
CA PHE A 62 -0.01 7.85 12.46
C PHE A 62 1.33 7.14 12.64
N ALA A 63 2.41 7.90 12.81
CA ALA A 63 3.74 7.34 13.02
C ALA A 63 3.78 6.42 14.25
N SER A 64 3.19 6.85 15.35
CA SER A 64 3.09 6.07 16.60
C SER A 64 2.32 4.76 16.40
N GLU A 65 1.17 4.83 15.73
CA GLU A 65 0.36 3.64 15.45
C GLU A 65 1.08 2.68 14.49
N LEU A 66 1.74 3.19 13.45
CA LEU A 66 2.50 2.34 12.53
C LEU A 66 3.69 1.66 13.23
N LYS A 67 4.41 2.40 14.08
CA LYS A 67 5.48 1.84 14.94
C LYS A 67 4.96 0.73 15.84
N ARG A 68 3.77 0.91 16.42
CA ARG A 68 3.12 -0.11 17.25
C ARG A 68 2.81 -1.37 16.44
N ILE A 69 2.30 -1.23 15.22
CA ILE A 69 2.03 -2.35 14.31
C ILE A 69 3.32 -3.07 13.89
N PHE A 70 4.38 -2.35 13.56
CA PHE A 70 5.69 -2.95 13.22
C PHE A 70 6.35 -3.66 14.40
N ASN A 71 6.00 -3.28 15.64
CA ASN A 71 6.41 -4.00 16.84
C ASN A 71 5.43 -5.12 17.25
N TYR A 72 4.52 -5.51 16.35
CA TYR A 72 3.53 -6.59 16.58
C TYR A 72 2.68 -6.40 17.83
N ASN A 73 2.39 -5.14 18.18
CA ASN A 73 1.46 -4.81 19.24
C ASN A 73 0.09 -4.54 18.60
N TYR A 74 -0.71 -5.59 18.43
CA TYR A 74 -2.07 -5.52 17.91
C TYR A 74 -3.05 -6.19 18.86
N THR A 75 -4.16 -5.52 19.17
CA THR A 75 -5.09 -5.96 20.22
C THR A 75 -6.24 -6.76 19.66
N PHE A 76 -6.81 -7.65 20.47
CA PHE A 76 -8.04 -8.37 20.14
C PHE A 76 -9.19 -7.41 19.76
N ALA A 77 -9.31 -6.30 20.50
CA ALA A 77 -10.34 -5.31 20.27
C ALA A 77 -10.19 -4.54 18.94
N GLU A 78 -9.01 -4.56 18.32
CA GLU A 78 -8.77 -4.04 16.97
C GLU A 78 -9.09 -5.09 15.92
N ALA A 79 -8.67 -6.33 16.15
CA ALA A 79 -8.97 -7.45 15.27
C ALA A 79 -10.48 -7.63 15.05
N TYR A 80 -11.23 -7.51 16.13
CA TYR A 80 -12.70 -7.63 16.17
C TYR A 80 -13.42 -6.27 16.04
N SER A 81 -12.81 -5.28 15.38
CA SER A 81 -13.53 -4.07 14.99
C SER A 81 -14.53 -4.40 13.87
N LEU A 82 -15.81 -4.64 14.22
CA LEU A 82 -16.84 -5.12 13.29
C LEU A 82 -17.62 -3.97 12.61
N MET A 83 -17.61 -2.78 13.20
CA MET A 83 -18.36 -1.61 12.74
C MET A 83 -17.52 -0.74 11.82
N ASP A 84 -18.07 -0.34 10.68
CA ASP A 84 -17.43 0.55 9.70
C ASP A 84 -17.50 2.00 10.19
N ILE A 85 -16.97 2.95 9.41
CA ILE A 85 -17.00 4.37 9.76
C ILE A 85 -18.44 4.86 9.97
N ASP A 86 -19.37 4.40 9.13
CA ASP A 86 -20.80 4.70 9.17
C ASP A 86 -21.58 3.92 10.26
N GLY A 87 -20.88 3.16 11.12
CA GLY A 87 -21.52 2.32 12.14
C GLY A 87 -22.16 1.03 11.61
N LYS A 88 -22.06 0.77 10.30
CA LYS A 88 -22.59 -0.45 9.67
C LYS A 88 -21.68 -1.65 9.94
N PHE A 89 -22.25 -2.84 10.08
CA PHE A 89 -21.45 -4.07 10.14
C PHE A 89 -20.73 -4.30 8.82
N ASN A 90 -19.41 -4.48 8.88
CA ASN A 90 -18.59 -4.81 7.72
C ASN A 90 -17.49 -5.80 8.14
N LEU A 91 -17.70 -7.07 7.76
CA LEU A 91 -16.85 -8.20 8.11
C LEU A 91 -15.84 -8.58 7.02
N ARG A 92 -15.82 -7.87 5.87
CA ARG A 92 -15.09 -8.26 4.67
C ARG A 92 -13.60 -8.53 4.93
N ASN A 93 -12.96 -7.66 5.72
CA ASN A 93 -11.53 -7.73 6.03
C ASN A 93 -11.24 -8.25 7.46
N THR A 94 -12.26 -8.77 8.15
CA THR A 94 -12.08 -9.36 9.49
C THR A 94 -11.09 -10.52 9.48
N PRO A 95 -11.07 -11.45 8.49
CA PRO A 95 -10.09 -12.53 8.45
C PRO A 95 -8.65 -12.03 8.47
N GLU A 96 -8.31 -11.05 7.64
CA GLU A 96 -6.94 -10.47 7.56
C GLU A 96 -6.52 -9.82 8.90
N ARG A 97 -7.46 -9.20 9.62
CA ARG A 97 -7.18 -8.64 10.97
C ARG A 97 -7.00 -9.71 12.04
N ILE A 98 -7.82 -10.77 12.00
CA ILE A 98 -7.71 -11.91 12.93
C ILE A 98 -6.39 -12.65 12.70
N GLU A 99 -6.04 -12.90 11.45
CA GLU A 99 -4.78 -13.53 11.05
C GLU A 99 -3.58 -12.73 11.58
N PHE A 100 -3.60 -11.41 11.39
CA PHE A 100 -2.53 -10.55 11.92
C PHE A 100 -2.47 -10.56 13.46
N TYR A 101 -3.62 -10.58 14.15
CA TYR A 101 -3.65 -10.73 15.61
C TYR A 101 -3.04 -12.06 16.08
N GLN A 102 -3.39 -13.16 15.41
CA GLN A 102 -2.83 -14.48 15.71
C GLN A 102 -1.32 -14.51 15.46
N ALA A 103 -0.85 -13.91 14.36
CA ALA A 103 0.56 -13.73 14.08
C ALA A 103 1.28 -12.94 15.18
N CYS A 104 0.71 -11.81 15.62
CA CYS A 104 1.26 -11.03 16.73
C CYS A 104 1.41 -11.87 18.01
N LYS A 105 0.40 -12.70 18.35
CA LYS A 105 0.46 -13.58 19.52
C LYS A 105 1.51 -14.68 19.38
N ARG A 106 1.68 -15.24 18.18
CA ARG A 106 2.75 -16.21 17.88
C ARG A 106 4.14 -15.58 18.05
N ILE A 107 4.35 -14.39 17.49
CA ILE A 107 5.63 -13.66 17.57
C ILE A 107 5.96 -13.29 19.02
N GLN A 108 5.00 -12.75 19.77
CA GLN A 108 5.16 -12.43 21.19
C GLN A 108 5.54 -13.65 22.04
N ARG A 109 5.08 -14.85 21.67
CA ARG A 109 5.40 -16.11 22.37
C ARG A 109 6.76 -16.68 21.98
N ASN A 110 7.13 -16.60 20.71
CA ASN A 110 8.37 -17.18 20.18
C ASN A 110 9.60 -16.29 20.42
N GLY A 111 9.40 -14.99 20.63
CA GLY A 111 10.48 -14.03 20.90
C GLY A 111 11.32 -13.65 19.67
N ILE A 112 11.09 -14.27 18.52
CA ILE A 112 11.74 -13.95 17.25
C ILE A 112 10.77 -13.10 16.43
N ALA A 113 11.15 -11.84 16.19
CA ALA A 113 10.36 -10.90 15.40
C ALA A 113 10.78 -10.96 13.92
N PRO A 114 9.90 -11.40 13.01
CA PRO A 114 10.14 -11.31 11.57
C PRO A 114 10.12 -9.86 11.08
N ILE A 115 10.54 -9.62 9.84
CA ILE A 115 10.50 -8.32 9.18
C ILE A 115 9.03 -7.99 8.84
N PRO A 116 8.48 -6.85 9.28
CA PRO A 116 7.12 -6.46 8.89
C PRO A 116 7.07 -6.12 7.40
N LEU A 117 6.14 -6.72 6.65
CA LEU A 117 5.84 -6.34 5.27
C LEU A 117 4.47 -5.67 5.22
N LEU A 118 4.48 -4.33 5.13
CA LEU A 118 3.28 -3.54 4.88
C LEU A 118 2.89 -3.68 3.42
N LYS A 119 1.75 -4.30 3.15
CA LYS A 119 1.14 -4.28 1.83
C LYS A 119 0.04 -3.24 1.84
N ASP A 120 0.15 -2.20 1.01
CA ASP A 120 -0.88 -1.17 0.90
C ASP A 120 -0.71 -0.35 -0.38
N PRO A 121 -1.60 -0.44 -1.39
CA PRO A 121 -1.48 0.36 -2.61
C PRO A 121 -1.75 1.86 -2.38
N ILE A 122 -2.46 2.21 -1.30
CA ILE A 122 -2.89 3.58 -1.03
C ILE A 122 -1.75 4.41 -0.40
N THR A 123 -0.73 3.74 0.14
CA THR A 123 0.49 4.39 0.63
C THR A 123 1.37 5.00 -0.45
N LEU A 124 1.09 4.76 -1.74
CA LEU A 124 2.00 5.09 -2.84
C LEU A 124 2.50 6.53 -2.81
N LEU A 125 1.63 7.50 -2.55
CA LEU A 125 2.02 8.91 -2.54
C LEU A 125 2.86 9.28 -1.32
N SER A 126 2.83 8.47 -0.27
CA SER A 126 3.50 8.71 1.02
C SER A 126 4.77 7.88 1.21
N VAL A 127 5.26 7.22 0.16
CA VAL A 127 6.48 6.41 0.23
C VAL A 127 7.70 7.21 0.74
N PRO A 128 8.00 8.43 0.24
CA PRO A 128 9.16 9.19 0.72
C PRO A 128 9.13 9.43 2.24
N TRP A 129 7.95 9.73 2.78
CA TRP A 129 7.76 9.93 4.21
C TRP A 129 7.99 8.63 4.98
N LEU A 130 7.43 7.51 4.52
CA LEU A 130 7.60 6.19 5.17
C LEU A 130 9.07 5.75 5.16
N VAL A 131 9.79 6.02 4.08
CA VAL A 131 11.23 5.75 3.97
C VAL A 131 12.00 6.60 4.98
N LYS A 132 11.72 7.91 5.05
CA LYS A 132 12.39 8.81 5.99
C LYS A 132 12.15 8.44 7.45
N GLN A 133 10.92 8.08 7.81
CA GLN A 133 10.53 7.84 9.21
C GLN A 133 10.88 6.44 9.72
N PHE A 134 10.76 5.42 8.88
CA PHE A 134 10.89 4.02 9.29
C PHE A 134 12.03 3.28 8.60
N SER A 135 12.80 3.95 7.74
CA SER A 135 13.79 3.31 6.87
C SER A 135 13.16 2.16 6.08
N ILE A 136 11.87 2.29 5.72
CA ILE A 136 11.12 1.25 5.02
C ILE A 136 11.76 0.99 3.65
N ARG A 137 11.72 -0.26 3.20
CA ARG A 137 12.27 -0.66 1.90
C ARG A 137 11.13 -0.83 0.90
N PRO A 138 10.94 0.09 -0.05
CA PRO A 138 9.80 0.06 -0.96
C PRO A 138 10.02 -0.88 -2.15
N VAL A 139 8.98 -1.67 -2.41
CA VAL A 139 8.73 -2.44 -3.63
C VAL A 139 7.50 -1.82 -4.29
N ILE A 140 7.73 -1.03 -5.34
CA ILE A 140 6.70 -0.27 -6.03
C ILE A 140 6.29 -1.01 -7.31
N LEU A 141 5.03 -1.39 -7.36
CA LEU A 141 4.46 -2.08 -8.51
C LEU A 141 3.91 -1.12 -9.55
N ILE A 142 4.19 -1.46 -10.80
CA ILE A 142 3.75 -0.76 -12.01
C ILE A 142 2.88 -1.73 -12.81
N ARG A 143 1.81 -1.21 -13.41
CA ARG A 143 0.96 -2.00 -14.31
C ARG A 143 0.63 -1.22 -15.57
N HIS A 144 0.52 -1.92 -16.69
CA HIS A 144 0.16 -1.33 -17.96
C HIS A 144 -1.16 -0.52 -17.87
N PRO A 145 -1.24 0.69 -18.46
CA PRO A 145 -2.41 1.57 -18.34
C PRO A 145 -3.71 0.89 -18.80
N ALA A 146 -3.68 0.23 -19.96
CA ALA A 146 -4.87 -0.46 -20.48
C ALA A 146 -5.39 -1.56 -19.54
N ALA A 147 -4.49 -2.28 -18.86
CA ALA A 147 -4.87 -3.35 -17.93
C ALA A 147 -5.46 -2.79 -16.63
N PHE A 148 -4.89 -1.67 -16.14
CA PHE A 148 -5.44 -0.94 -14.99
C PHE A 148 -6.84 -0.38 -15.31
N VAL A 149 -6.96 0.38 -16.41
CA VAL A 149 -8.22 1.00 -16.85
C VAL A 149 -9.29 -0.05 -17.08
N SER A 150 -8.98 -1.12 -17.82
CA SER A 150 -9.91 -2.24 -18.04
C SER A 150 -10.38 -2.86 -16.71
N SER A 151 -9.49 -2.99 -15.71
CA SER A 151 -9.89 -3.51 -14.40
C SER A 151 -10.85 -2.59 -13.65
N LEU A 152 -10.67 -1.26 -13.70
CA LEU A 152 -11.55 -0.32 -13.00
C LEU A 152 -12.92 -0.27 -13.66
N VAL A 153 -12.94 -0.15 -15.00
CA VAL A 153 -14.18 -0.10 -15.79
C VAL A 153 -14.99 -1.38 -15.59
N ARG A 154 -14.36 -2.56 -15.69
CA ARG A 154 -15.06 -3.84 -15.50
C ARG A 154 -15.67 -3.98 -14.09
N LEU A 155 -15.01 -3.46 -13.07
CA LEU A 155 -15.49 -3.53 -11.68
C LEU A 155 -16.44 -2.37 -11.33
N ASN A 156 -16.69 -1.45 -12.26
CA ASN A 156 -17.37 -0.18 -12.02
C ASN A 156 -16.78 0.59 -10.82
N TRP A 157 -15.45 0.56 -10.70
CA TRP A 157 -14.74 1.32 -9.67
C TRP A 157 -14.51 2.73 -10.17
N ARG A 158 -15.08 3.70 -9.45
CA ARG A 158 -14.93 5.13 -9.70
C ARG A 158 -13.98 5.74 -8.68
N PHE A 159 -13.39 6.88 -9.03
CA PHE A 159 -12.52 7.61 -8.12
C PHE A 159 -12.94 9.07 -8.01
N ASP A 160 -13.05 9.54 -6.77
CA ASP A 160 -13.33 10.95 -6.49
C ASP A 160 -12.01 11.72 -6.35
N PHE A 161 -11.72 12.58 -7.32
CA PHE A 161 -10.49 13.38 -7.34
C PHE A 161 -10.44 14.48 -6.26
N SER A 162 -11.51 14.72 -5.51
CA SER A 162 -11.44 15.51 -4.26
C SER A 162 -10.35 14.97 -3.33
N ASN A 163 -10.16 13.64 -3.30
CA ASN A 163 -9.14 12.96 -2.54
C ASN A 163 -7.71 13.42 -2.87
N PHE A 164 -7.48 13.98 -4.07
CA PHE A 164 -6.20 14.60 -4.42
C PHE A 164 -6.26 16.13 -4.33
N LEU A 165 -7.30 16.74 -4.90
CA LEU A 165 -7.44 18.19 -5.00
C LEU A 165 -7.47 18.90 -3.63
N GLU A 166 -7.99 18.25 -2.60
CA GLU A 166 -8.08 18.81 -1.24
C GLU A 166 -6.76 18.67 -0.46
N GLN A 167 -5.74 18.00 -1.03
CA GLN A 167 -4.43 17.84 -0.41
C GLN A 167 -3.43 18.82 -1.04
N GLU A 168 -3.41 20.07 -0.56
CA GLU A 168 -2.55 21.14 -1.11
C GLU A 168 -1.07 20.73 -1.26
N PRO A 169 -0.39 20.11 -0.26
CA PRO A 169 1.00 19.69 -0.44
C PRO A 169 1.19 18.66 -1.55
N LEU A 170 0.24 17.71 -1.73
CA LEU A 170 0.30 16.72 -2.80
C LEU A 170 0.18 17.39 -4.18
N MET A 171 -0.72 18.36 -4.28
CA MET A 171 -0.93 19.12 -5.49
C MET A 171 0.33 19.89 -5.87
N ILE A 172 0.91 20.64 -4.93
CA ILE A 172 2.13 21.42 -5.15
C ILE A 172 3.30 20.52 -5.55
N ASP A 173 3.58 19.49 -4.75
CA ASP A 173 4.77 18.65 -4.93
C ASP A 173 4.72 17.78 -6.19
N HIS A 174 3.51 17.37 -6.60
CA HIS A 174 3.36 16.30 -7.59
C HIS A 174 2.28 16.55 -8.66
N LEU A 175 1.06 16.93 -8.28
CA LEU A 175 -0.10 16.76 -9.17
C LEU A 175 -0.69 18.05 -9.76
N HIS A 176 -0.05 19.21 -9.57
CA HIS A 176 -0.56 20.51 -10.04
C HIS A 176 -0.86 20.54 -11.55
N THR A 177 -0.06 19.85 -12.36
CA THR A 177 -0.25 19.78 -13.82
C THR A 177 -1.53 19.09 -14.25
N PHE A 178 -2.12 18.24 -13.39
CA PHE A 178 -3.37 17.52 -13.66
C PHE A 178 -4.61 18.22 -13.07
N ALA A 179 -4.46 19.39 -12.43
CA ALA A 179 -5.52 20.01 -11.64
C ALA A 179 -6.82 20.24 -12.44
N ASP A 180 -6.72 20.75 -13.67
CA ASP A 180 -7.91 21.05 -14.47
C ASP A 180 -8.60 19.78 -15.00
N GLU A 181 -7.83 18.76 -15.38
CA GLU A 181 -8.38 17.45 -15.73
C GLU A 181 -9.09 16.82 -14.53
N MET A 182 -8.49 16.89 -13.33
CA MET A 182 -9.07 16.36 -12.10
C MET A 182 -10.35 17.09 -11.68
N LYS A 183 -10.42 18.43 -11.85
CA LYS A 183 -11.66 19.20 -11.63
C LYS A 183 -12.78 18.76 -12.57
N SER A 184 -12.46 18.44 -13.82
CA SER A 184 -13.44 17.89 -14.76
C SER A 184 -13.87 16.48 -14.33
N GLY A 185 -12.94 15.68 -13.79
CA GLY A 185 -13.12 14.33 -13.27
C GLY A 185 -13.59 13.29 -14.31
N TYR A 186 -13.89 13.71 -15.54
CA TYR A 186 -14.50 12.90 -16.59
C TYR A 186 -15.67 12.03 -16.08
N LYS A 187 -16.58 12.61 -15.29
CA LYS A 187 -17.67 11.86 -14.61
C LYS A 187 -18.55 11.04 -15.57
N ASP A 188 -18.68 11.45 -16.81
CA ASP A 188 -19.45 10.74 -17.84
C ASP A 188 -18.62 9.75 -18.68
N ASN A 189 -17.31 9.63 -18.42
CA ASN A 189 -16.40 8.77 -19.15
C ASN A 189 -15.47 7.98 -18.21
N PRO A 190 -15.90 6.80 -17.73
CA PRO A 190 -15.12 5.96 -16.81
C PRO A 190 -13.74 5.56 -17.33
N VAL A 191 -13.57 5.46 -18.66
CA VAL A 191 -12.28 5.14 -19.28
C VAL A 191 -11.31 6.30 -19.10
N LYS A 192 -11.74 7.54 -19.38
CA LYS A 192 -10.92 8.74 -19.17
C LYS A 192 -10.65 9.01 -17.70
N GLU A 193 -11.65 8.81 -16.82
CA GLU A 193 -11.46 8.92 -15.37
C GLU A 193 -10.37 7.96 -14.87
N ALA A 194 -10.47 6.67 -15.22
CA ALA A 194 -9.49 5.68 -14.83
C ALA A 194 -8.10 5.94 -15.45
N ALA A 195 -8.05 6.44 -16.69
CA ALA A 195 -6.79 6.81 -17.34
C ALA A 195 -6.12 8.00 -16.63
N LEU A 196 -6.90 9.02 -16.24
CA LEU A 196 -6.40 10.17 -15.47
C LEU A 196 -5.84 9.71 -14.12
N LEU A 197 -6.56 8.85 -13.40
CA LEU A 197 -6.06 8.29 -12.14
C LEU A 197 -4.75 7.51 -12.34
N TRP A 198 -4.67 6.70 -13.40
CA TRP A 198 -3.42 6.01 -13.74
C TRP A 198 -2.28 7.00 -14.00
N ASN A 199 -2.55 8.06 -14.77
CA ASN A 199 -1.58 9.12 -15.09
C ASN A 199 -1.07 9.80 -13.82
N CYS A 200 -1.95 10.24 -12.92
CA CYS A 200 -1.55 10.87 -11.66
C CYS A 200 -0.63 9.95 -10.83
N LEU A 201 -1.03 8.69 -10.62
CA LEU A 201 -0.25 7.75 -9.81
C LEU A 201 1.09 7.39 -10.48
N HIS A 202 1.10 7.16 -11.80
CA HIS A 202 2.32 6.76 -12.51
C HIS A 202 3.25 7.92 -12.83
N TYR A 203 2.75 9.15 -12.88
CA TYR A 203 3.58 10.35 -12.90
C TYR A 203 4.46 10.40 -11.65
N VAL A 204 3.86 10.16 -10.47
CA VAL A 204 4.60 10.10 -9.20
C VAL A 204 5.56 8.90 -9.17
N ILE A 205 5.12 7.71 -9.59
CA ILE A 205 6.02 6.54 -9.68
C ILE A 205 7.22 6.84 -10.60
N HIS A 206 7.00 7.51 -11.73
CA HIS A 206 8.07 7.88 -12.64
C HIS A 206 9.07 8.85 -11.99
N ALA A 207 8.58 9.85 -11.27
CA ALA A 207 9.44 10.76 -10.50
C ALA A 207 10.26 10.02 -9.42
N TYR A 208 9.66 9.07 -8.71
CA TYR A 208 10.37 8.22 -7.75
C TYR A 208 11.44 7.36 -8.41
N LYS A 209 11.12 6.71 -9.55
CA LYS A 209 12.09 5.90 -10.29
C LYS A 209 13.29 6.71 -10.82
N ASN A 210 13.06 7.99 -11.13
CA ASN A 210 14.12 8.87 -11.60
C ASN A 210 15.03 9.32 -10.46
N SER A 211 14.47 9.61 -9.28
CA SER A 211 15.20 10.17 -8.13
C SER A 211 15.72 9.15 -7.12
N GLN A 212 15.13 7.96 -7.03
CA GLN A 212 15.42 6.96 -5.99
C GLN A 212 15.91 5.65 -6.63
N LYS A 213 17.20 5.57 -6.94
CA LYS A 213 17.79 4.41 -7.64
C LYS A 213 17.88 3.15 -6.79
N GLU A 214 17.90 3.30 -5.47
CA GLU A 214 17.96 2.20 -4.50
C GLU A 214 16.58 1.54 -4.26
N TRP A 215 15.49 2.14 -4.73
CA TRP A 215 14.14 1.59 -4.55
C TRP A 215 13.85 0.52 -5.59
N ILE A 216 13.04 -0.47 -5.22
CA ILE A 216 12.71 -1.59 -6.10
C ILE A 216 11.43 -1.25 -6.88
N PHE A 217 11.50 -1.31 -8.20
CA PHE A 217 10.35 -1.13 -9.09
C PHE A 217 10.13 -2.41 -9.91
N LYS A 218 8.91 -2.96 -9.87
CA LYS A 218 8.57 -4.16 -10.64
C LYS A 218 7.31 -3.94 -11.47
N ARG A 219 7.34 -4.38 -12.72
CA ARG A 219 6.13 -4.45 -13.55
C ARG A 219 5.36 -5.72 -13.18
N HIS A 220 4.05 -5.59 -13.04
CA HIS A 220 3.17 -6.74 -12.82
C HIS A 220 3.34 -7.78 -13.94
N GLU A 221 3.48 -7.32 -15.17
CA GLU A 221 3.61 -8.16 -16.36
C GLU A 221 4.85 -9.06 -16.28
N ASP A 222 5.99 -8.52 -15.86
CA ASP A 222 7.24 -9.29 -15.69
C ASP A 222 7.05 -10.39 -14.64
N LEU A 223 6.59 -9.99 -13.45
CA LEU A 223 6.33 -10.90 -12.33
C LEU A 223 5.38 -12.04 -12.75
N SER A 224 4.32 -11.73 -13.49
CA SER A 224 3.34 -12.74 -13.92
C SER A 224 3.83 -13.63 -15.07
N SER A 225 4.75 -13.14 -15.89
CA SER A 225 5.27 -13.88 -17.05
C SER A 225 6.34 -14.91 -16.67
N ASP A 226 7.14 -14.61 -15.65
CA ASP A 226 8.20 -15.49 -15.16
C ASP A 226 8.32 -15.39 -13.62
N PRO A 227 7.33 -15.92 -12.89
CA PRO A 227 7.21 -15.68 -11.46
C PRO A 227 8.39 -16.23 -10.65
N VAL A 228 8.87 -17.43 -10.96
CA VAL A 228 9.94 -18.06 -10.19
C VAL A 228 11.22 -17.21 -10.27
N ARG A 229 11.65 -16.82 -11.48
CA ARG A 229 12.84 -16.00 -11.66
C ARG A 229 12.67 -14.61 -11.04
N GLU A 230 11.53 -13.97 -11.26
CA GLU A 230 11.31 -12.60 -10.80
C GLU A 230 11.15 -12.50 -9.28
N PHE A 231 10.49 -13.48 -8.63
CA PHE A 231 10.43 -13.52 -7.17
C PHE A 231 11.76 -13.93 -6.55
N ASN A 232 12.50 -14.88 -7.12
CA ASN A 232 13.85 -15.20 -6.62
C ASN A 232 14.73 -13.93 -6.60
N GLY A 233 14.79 -13.18 -7.71
CA GLY A 233 15.53 -11.92 -7.75
C GLY A 233 14.99 -10.83 -6.82
N LEU A 234 13.68 -10.80 -6.55
CA LEU A 234 13.07 -9.87 -5.59
C LEU A 234 13.45 -10.22 -4.14
N TYR A 235 13.44 -11.50 -3.78
CA TYR A 235 13.91 -11.99 -2.50
C TYR A 235 15.39 -11.66 -2.29
N ASP A 236 16.24 -11.95 -3.28
CA ASP A 236 17.67 -11.63 -3.25
C ASP A 236 17.91 -10.14 -3.04
N SER A 237 17.20 -9.28 -3.78
CA SER A 237 17.30 -7.82 -3.66
C SER A 237 16.89 -7.30 -2.27
N LEU A 238 16.05 -8.05 -1.56
CA LEU A 238 15.59 -7.73 -0.21
C LEU A 238 16.41 -8.46 0.87
N GLY A 239 17.38 -9.29 0.49
CA GLY A 239 18.18 -10.10 1.40
C GLY A 239 17.36 -11.15 2.14
N LEU A 240 16.33 -11.71 1.50
CA LEU A 240 15.46 -12.76 2.02
C LEU A 240 15.78 -14.11 1.38
N THR A 241 15.47 -15.20 2.08
CA THR A 241 15.67 -16.56 1.57
C THR A 241 14.51 -16.98 0.67
N PHE A 242 14.81 -17.29 -0.59
CA PHE A 242 13.84 -17.87 -1.51
C PHE A 242 13.74 -19.38 -1.30
N SER A 243 12.52 -19.92 -1.25
CA SER A 243 12.24 -21.35 -1.22
C SER A 243 11.29 -21.74 -2.35
N THR A 244 11.51 -22.92 -2.92
CA THR A 244 10.72 -23.52 -4.01
C THR A 244 9.80 -24.60 -3.51
#